data_AF-A0A749VTS7-F1
#
_entry.id   AF-A0A749VTS7-F1
#
_cell.length_a   1.000
_cell.length_b   1.000
_cell.length_c   1.000
_cell.angle_alpha   90.00
_cell.angle_beta   90.00
_cell.angle_gamma   90.00
#
_symmetry.space_group_name_H-M   'P 1'
#
loop_
_entity.id
_entity.type
_entity.pdbx_description
1 polymer ?
#
loop_
_entity_poly.entity_id
_entity_poly.type
_entity_poly.pdbx_seq_one_letter_code
_entity_poly.pdbx_strand_id
1 'polypeptide(L)' 'MTYFLIAFVLIIGGPYLAWKLTNNLYRKLYRMADHHGRAALFESIVRENNYTQPRDLERAYQEAVAGIDK' A
#
# COMPACT_ATOMS: atom_id res chain seq x y z
N MET A 1 -29.60 12.29 17.52
CA MET A 1 -29.24 12.15 16.08
C MET A 1 -27.76 12.51 15.82
N THR A 2 -27.22 13.57 16.42
CA THR A 2 -25.81 14.02 16.26
C THR A 2 -24.75 13.01 16.71
N TYR A 3 -24.96 12.29 17.81
CA TYR A 3 -24.01 11.29 18.31
C TYR A 3 -23.78 10.11 17.34
N PHE A 4 -24.82 9.69 16.60
CA PHE A 4 -24.71 8.63 15.60
C PHE A 4 -23.88 9.06 14.38
N LEU A 5 -23.97 10.32 13.96
CA LEU A 5 -23.16 10.87 12.87
C LEU A 5 -21.68 10.92 13.22
N ILE A 6 -21.34 11.29 14.46
CA ILE A 6 -19.95 11.34 14.94
C ILE A 6 -19.34 9.93 14.97
N ALA A 7 -20.10 8.95 15.47
CA ALA A 7 -19.66 7.55 15.46
C ALA A 7 -19.47 7.03 14.02
N PHE A 8 -20.37 7.37 13.10
CA PHE A 8 -20.27 6.98 11.69
C PHE A 8 -19.02 7.57 11.01
N VAL A 9 -18.70 8.83 11.28
CA VAL A 9 -17.49 9.49 10.76
C VAL A 9 -16.22 8.88 11.34
N LEU A 10 -16.20 8.47 12.61
CA LEU A 10 -15.02 7.79 13.20
C LEU A 10 -14.85 6.37 12.65
N ILE A 11 -15.96 5.63 12.48
CA ILE A 11 -15.95 4.25 11.98
C ILE A 11 -15.57 4.18 10.50
N ILE A 12 -16.00 5.15 9.68
CA ILE A 12 -15.74 5.13 8.23
C ILE A 12 -14.54 6.00 7.85
N GLY A 13 -14.37 7.14 8.52
CA GLY A 13 -13.30 8.08 8.24
C GLY A 13 -11.92 7.51 8.52
N GLY A 14 -11.76 6.74 9.61
CA GLY A 14 -10.52 6.04 9.92
C GLY A 14 -10.05 5.09 8.80
N PRO A 15 -10.83 4.06 8.45
CA PRO A 15 -10.45 3.11 7.39
C PRO A 15 -10.40 3.76 6.01
N TYR A 16 -11.23 4.76 5.71
CA TYR A 16 -11.15 5.50 4.44
C TYR A 16 -9.82 6.26 4.31
N LEU A 17 -9.39 6.95 5.37
CA LEU A 17 -8.13 7.68 5.38
C LEU A 17 -6.94 6.70 5.26
N ALA A 18 -6.99 5.58 5.99
CA ALA A 18 -6.00 4.52 5.91
C ALA A 18 -5.91 3.93 4.49
N TRP A 19 -7.05 3.60 3.89
CA TRP A 19 -7.11 3.07 2.51
C TRP A 19 -6.54 4.07 1.49
N LYS A 20 -6.90 5.35 1.61
CA LYS A 20 -6.37 6.40 0.73
C LYS A 20 -4.86 6.57 0.88
N LEU A 21 -4.34 6.54 2.10
CA LEU A 21 -2.90 6.60 2.39
C LEU A 21 -2.17 5.40 1.78
N THR A 22 -2.65 4.18 2.03
CA THR A 22 -2.06 2.95 1.49
C THR A 22 -2.08 2.95 -0.03
N ASN A 23 -3.18 3.36 -0.66
CA ASN A 23 -3.29 3.38 -2.13
C ASN A 23 -2.36 4.42 -2.77
N ASN A 24 -2.18 5.57 -2.11
CA ASN A 24 -1.22 6.58 -2.57
C ASN A 24 0.23 6.10 -2.39
N LEU A 25 0.52 5.41 -1.29
CA LEU A 25 1.82 4.79 -1.04
C LEU A 25 2.13 3.73 -2.10
N TYR A 26 1.17 2.85 -2.39
CA TYR A 26 1.26 1.85 -3.46
C TYR A 26 1.62 2.48 -4.80
N ARG A 27 0.88 3.51 -5.22
CA ARG A 27 1.15 4.21 -6.48
C ARG A 27 2.54 4.84 -6.52
N LYS A 28 3.00 5.38 -5.39
CA LYS A 28 4.32 6.00 -5.28
C LYS A 28 5.44 4.96 -5.40
N LEU A 29 5.33 3.86 -4.66
CA LEU A 29 6.29 2.75 -4.69
C LEU A 29 6.30 2.07 -6.06
N TYR A 30 5.11 1.86 -6.66
CA TYR A 30 4.98 1.33 -8.02
C TYR A 30 5.73 2.20 -9.03
N ARG A 31 5.52 3.52 -9.01
CA ARG A 31 6.24 4.46 -9.91
C ARG A 31 7.75 4.45 -9.69
N MET A 32 8.20 4.35 -8.44
CA MET A 32 9.63 4.25 -8.15
C MET A 32 10.19 2.91 -8.66
N ALA A 33 9.46 1.80 -8.48
CA ALA A 33 9.88 0.49 -8.97
C ALA A 33 9.91 0.46 -10.51
N ASP A 34 8.95 1.14 -11.15
CA ASP A 34 8.89 1.33 -12.60
C ASP A 34 10.09 2.13 -13.12
N HIS A 35 10.49 3.18 -12.41
CA HIS A 35 11.73 3.91 -12.70
C HIS A 35 12.98 3.03 -12.65
N HIS A 36 12.98 1.99 -11.81
CA HIS A 36 14.05 0.99 -11.73
C HIS A 36 13.85 -0.21 -12.66
N GLY A 37 12.78 -0.25 -13.47
CA GLY A 37 12.44 -1.39 -14.32
C GLY A 37 12.00 -2.65 -13.56
N ARG A 38 11.67 -2.51 -12.27
CA ARG A 38 11.31 -3.60 -11.34
C ARG A 38 9.83 -3.58 -10.94
N ALA A 39 8.98 -2.81 -11.64
CA ALA A 39 7.54 -2.71 -11.35
C ALA A 39 6.82 -4.08 -11.37
N ALA A 40 7.15 -4.94 -12.34
CA ALA A 40 6.57 -6.27 -12.44
C ALA A 40 6.92 -7.18 -11.24
N LEU A 41 8.15 -7.04 -10.72
CA LEU A 41 8.64 -7.83 -9.59
C LEU A 41 8.00 -7.36 -8.28
N PHE A 42 7.86 -6.05 -8.11
CA PHE A 42 7.09 -5.45 -7.03
C PHE A 42 5.62 -5.89 -7.04
N GLU A 43 4.96 -5.85 -8.22
CA GLU A 43 3.57 -6.28 -8.36
C GLU A 43 3.41 -7.78 -8.04
N SER A 44 4.37 -8.61 -8.50
CA SER A 44 4.38 -10.04 -8.20
C SER A 44 4.49 -10.31 -6.69
N ILE A 45 5.43 -9.65 -5.99
CA ILE A 45 5.62 -9.82 -4.53
C ILE A 45 4.36 -9.41 -3.76
N VAL A 46 3.79 -8.25 -4.12
CA VAL A 46 2.58 -7.74 -3.45
C VAL A 46 1.39 -8.68 -3.69
N ARG A 47 1.25 -9.22 -4.90
CA ARG A 47 0.16 -10.13 -5.25
C ARG A 47 0.31 -11.50 -4.59
N GLU A 48 1.53 -12.05 -4.58
CA GLU A 48 1.83 -13.36 -3.98
C GLU A 48 1.61 -13.35 -2.46
N ASN A 49 2.02 -12.28 -1.78
CA ASN A 49 1.89 -12.16 -0.33
C ASN A 49 0.59 -11.46 0.13
N ASN A 50 -0.26 -11.05 -0.83
CA ASN A 50 -1.50 -10.31 -0.59
C ASN A 50 -1.33 -9.09 0.35
N TYR A 51 -0.24 -8.35 0.15
CA TYR A 51 0.14 -7.25 1.03
C TYR A 51 -0.87 -6.11 0.95
N THR A 52 -1.64 -5.96 2.02
CA THR A 52 -2.68 -4.93 2.16
C THR A 52 -2.23 -3.78 3.06
N GLN A 53 -1.21 -3.99 3.90
CA GLN A 53 -0.73 -2.97 4.81
C GLN A 53 0.37 -2.12 4.15
N PRO A 54 0.44 -0.82 4.45
CA PRO A 54 1.43 0.08 3.86
C PRO A 54 2.88 -0.35 4.18
N ARG A 55 3.09 -0.92 5.36
CA ARG A 55 4.41 -1.37 5.82
C ARG A 55 4.91 -2.61 5.05
N ASP A 56 4.01 -3.52 4.71
CA ASP A 56 4.34 -4.69 3.90
C ASP A 56 4.61 -4.29 2.45
N LEU A 57 3.87 -3.30 1.95
CA LEU A 57 4.06 -2.68 0.64
C LEU A 57 5.43 -2.04 0.49
N GLU A 58 5.88 -1.31 1.52
CA GLU A 58 7.21 -0.72 1.55
C GLU A 58 8.31 -1.78 1.59
N ARG A 59 8.08 -2.88 2.30
CA ARG A 59 8.98 -4.04 2.33
C ARG A 59 9.08 -4.73 0.97
N ALA A 60 7.94 -4.96 0.29
CA ALA A 60 7.90 -5.52 -1.05
C ALA A 60 8.65 -4.65 -2.07
N TYR A 61 8.53 -3.32 -1.96
CA TYR A 61 9.29 -2.38 -2.77
C TYR A 61 10.80 -2.50 -2.50
N GLN A 62 11.19 -2.54 -1.23
CA GLN A 62 12.59 -2.74 -0.86
C GLN A 62 13.11 -4.08 -1.38
N GLU A 63 12.35 -5.17 -1.29
CA GLU A 63 12.73 -6.48 -1.86
C GLU A 63 12.90 -6.40 -3.39
N ALA A 64 11.96 -5.74 -4.07
CA ALA A 64 12.00 -5.59 -5.53
C ALA A 64 13.17 -4.72 -6.02
N VAL A 65 13.52 -3.66 -5.29
CA VAL A 65 14.60 -2.71 -5.66
C VAL A 65 15.96 -3.14 -5.14
N ALA A 66 16.04 -3.75 -3.96
CA ALA A 66 17.27 -4.31 -3.43
C ALA A 66 17.79 -5.47 -4.29
N GLY A 67 16.99 -5.94 -5.26
CA GLY A 67 17.39 -7.00 -6.16
C GLY A 67 17.76 -8.25 -5.38
N ILE A 68 17.03 -8.52 -4.29
CA ILE A 68 17.09 -9.80 -3.58
C ILE A 68 16.42 -10.81 -4.51
N ASP A 69 17.14 -11.13 -5.58
CA ASP A 69 17.00 -12.32 -6.38
C ASP A 69 17.23 -13.47 -5.40
N LYS A 70 16.13 -14.11 -5.01
CA LYS A 70 16.16 -15.23 -4.08
C LYS A 70 16.55 -16.50 -4.82
#